data_AF-A0A1N6M7T9-F1
#
_entry.id   AF-A0A1N6M7T9-F1
#
_cell.length_a   1.000
_cell.length_b   1.000
_cell.length_c   1.000
_cell.angle_alpha   90.00
_cell.angle_beta   90.00
_cell.angle_gamma   90.00
#
_symmetry.space_group_name_H-M   'P 1'
#
loop_
_entity.id
_entity.type
_entity.pdbx_description
1 polymer ?
#
loop_
_entity_poly.entity_id
_entity_poly.type
_entity_poly.pdbx_seq_one_letter_code
_entity_poly.pdbx_strand_id
1 'polypeptide(L)' 'MAHIAYMTIKGEKQGIISSGCNTKDSMGNKYQETHTDEITWRHNVSGTMGYDNWDQGGWLK' A
#
# COMPACT_ATOMS: atom_id res chain seq x y z
N MET A 1 3.71 -16.41 8.51
CA MET A 1 2.72 -15.51 9.14
C MET A 1 2.58 -14.31 8.24
N ALA A 2 1.39 -14.00 7.75
CA ALA A 2 1.21 -12.81 6.91
C ALA A 2 1.16 -11.57 7.80
N HIS A 3 1.98 -10.57 7.48
CA HIS A 3 1.95 -9.28 8.17
C HIS A 3 1.20 -8.28 7.29
N ILE A 4 0.33 -7.49 7.92
CA ILE A 4 -0.41 -6.42 7.25
C ILE A 4 0.38 -5.13 7.44
N ALA A 5 0.62 -4.42 6.34
CA ALA A 5 1.12 -3.06 6.35
C ALA A 5 0.17 -2.15 5.57
N TYR A 6 0.28 -0.85 5.81
CA TYR A 6 -0.51 0.18 5.17
C TYR A 6 0.41 1.13 4.43
N MET A 7 -0.01 1.58 3.25
CA MET A 7 0.78 2.46 2.40
C MET A 7 -0.08 3.60 1.86
N THR A 8 0.41 4.83 2.00
CA THR A 8 -0.15 6.02 1.36
C THR A 8 0.71 6.39 0.15
N ILE A 9 0.08 6.54 -1.03
CA ILE A 9 0.78 6.98 -2.25
C ILE A 9 0.32 8.39 -2.57
N LYS A 10 1.26 9.34 -2.63
CA LYS A 10 1.01 10.72 -3.06
C LYS A 10 1.76 11.01 -4.35
N GLY A 11 1.01 11.19 -5.44
CA GLY A 11 1.55 11.66 -6.71
C GLY A 11 1.66 13.18 -6.72
N GLU A 12 2.70 13.71 -7.38
CA GLU A 12 2.92 15.15 -7.52
C GLU A 12 1.76 15.84 -8.25
N LYS A 13 1.21 15.20 -9.30
CA LYS A 13 0.09 15.73 -10.10
C LYS A 13 -1.29 15.25 -9.65
N GLN A 14 -1.37 14.06 -9.05
CA GLN A 14 -2.64 13.37 -8.76
C GLN A 14 -3.05 13.45 -7.29
N GLY A 15 -2.23 14.06 -6.42
CA GLY A 15 -2.53 14.12 -4.99
C GLY A 15 -2.44 12.76 -4.32
N ILE A 16 -3.32 12.48 -3.35
CA ILE A 16 -3.34 11.20 -2.63
C ILE A 16 -4.00 10.13 -3.50
N ILE A 17 -3.19 9.34 -4.19
CA ILE A 17 -3.64 8.26 -5.09
C ILE A 17 -4.31 7.14 -4.30
N SER A 18 -3.84 6.88 -3.07
CA SER A 18 -4.42 5.86 -2.20
C SER A 18 -5.77 6.27 -1.58
N SER A 19 -6.27 7.48 -1.84
CA SER A 19 -7.52 7.93 -1.22
C SER A 19 -8.70 7.09 -1.68
N GLY A 20 -9.52 6.66 -0.72
CA GLY A 20 -10.69 5.83 -0.94
C GLY A 20 -10.42 4.37 -1.38
N CYS A 21 -9.16 3.93 -1.46
CA CYS A 21 -8.81 2.60 -1.97
C CYS A 21 -9.20 1.45 -1.02
N ASN A 22 -9.48 1.74 0.24
CA ASN A 22 -9.81 0.76 1.27
C ASN A 22 -11.20 1.02 1.87
N THR A 23 -12.11 1.41 0.98
CA THR A 23 -13.54 1.58 1.25
C THR A 23 -14.31 0.35 0.79
N LYS A 24 -15.56 0.22 1.25
CA LYS A 24 -16.44 -0.88 0.84
C LYS A 24 -16.65 -0.92 -0.68
N ASP A 25 -16.69 0.23 -1.34
CA ASP A 25 -16.89 0.32 -2.79
C ASP A 25 -15.68 -0.21 -3.58
N SER A 26 -14.48 -0.15 -2.98
CA SER A 26 -13.24 -0.64 -3.61
C SER A 26 -12.90 -2.09 -3.21
N MET A 27 -12.92 -2.38 -1.91
CA MET A 27 -12.43 -3.65 -1.33
C MET A 27 -13.56 -4.62 -0.93
N GLY A 28 -14.82 -4.22 -1.08
CA GLY A 28 -15.98 -5.02 -0.66
C GLY A 28 -15.91 -5.33 0.83
N ASN A 29 -16.18 -6.59 1.22
CA ASN A 29 -16.18 -7.03 2.62
C ASN A 29 -14.80 -7.06 3.29
N LYS A 30 -13.71 -6.79 2.56
CA LYS A 30 -12.33 -6.81 3.08
C LYS A 30 -11.81 -5.41 3.45
N TYR A 31 -12.65 -4.39 3.31
CA TYR A 31 -12.33 -3.01 3.65
C TYR A 31 -12.02 -2.85 5.14
N GLN A 32 -11.30 -1.78 5.50
CA GLN A 32 -10.96 -1.46 6.87
C GLN A 32 -11.27 0.01 7.16
N GLU A 33 -12.19 0.26 8.08
CA GLU A 33 -12.71 1.60 8.39
C GLU A 33 -11.65 2.57 8.91
N THR A 34 -10.59 2.08 9.54
CA THR A 34 -9.51 2.92 10.07
C THR A 34 -8.42 3.25 9.05
N HIS A 35 -8.44 2.61 7.87
CA HIS A 35 -7.37 2.68 6.86
C HIS A 35 -7.92 3.00 5.46
N THR A 36 -9.02 3.76 5.37
CA THR A 36 -9.81 3.99 4.14
C THR A 36 -9.03 4.59 2.98
N ASP A 37 -8.03 5.42 3.30
CA ASP A 37 -7.15 6.11 2.33
C ASP A 37 -5.77 5.44 2.19
N GLU A 38 -5.62 4.23 2.71
CA GLU A 38 -4.36 3.48 2.71
C GLU A 38 -4.51 2.13 2.04
N ILE A 39 -3.53 1.81 1.19
CA ILE A 39 -3.48 0.51 0.51
C ILE A 39 -3.08 -0.56 1.54
N THR A 40 -3.91 -1.59 1.66
CA THR A 40 -3.60 -2.77 2.48
C THR A 40 -2.60 -3.66 1.75
N TRP A 41 -1.36 -3.72 2.24
CA TRP A 41 -0.35 -4.64 1.73
C TRP A 41 -0.24 -5.86 2.64
N ARG A 42 -0.33 -7.06 2.05
CA ARG A 42 -0.13 -8.33 2.76
C ARG A 42 1.22 -8.89 2.37
N HIS A 43 2.19 -8.77 3.27
CA HIS A 43 3.51 -9.36 3.06
C HIS A 43 3.49 -10.82 3.50
N ASN A 44 3.67 -11.74 2.56
CA ASN A 44 3.88 -13.16 2.85
C ASN A 44 5.38 -13.43 2.92
N VAL A 45 5.97 -13.24 4.10
CA VAL A 45 7.41 -13.49 4.31
C VAL A 45 7.67 -14.99 4.31
N SER A 46 8.41 -15.49 3.31
CA SER A 46 9.13 -16.76 3.42
C SER A 46 10.53 -16.46 3.96
N GLY A 47 10.70 -16.51 5.28
CA GLY A 47 12.00 -16.62 5.97
C GLY A 47 13.04 -15.49 5.83
N THR A 48 12.86 -14.45 5.00
CA THR A 48 13.84 -13.36 4.89
C THR A 48 13.12 -12.01 4.78
N MET A 49 13.54 -11.06 5.61
CA MET A 49 13.02 -9.70 5.65
C MET A 49 13.87 -8.82 4.71
N GLY A 50 13.25 -8.27 3.67
CA GLY A 50 13.83 -7.26 2.79
C GLY A 50 13.13 -5.91 3.01
N TYR A 51 13.88 -4.82 2.87
CA TYR A 51 13.31 -3.47 2.73
C TYR A 51 13.54 -3.06 1.27
N ASP A 52 12.48 -2.60 0.60
CA ASP A 52 12.58 -2.02 -0.73
C ASP A 52 12.32 -0.52 -0.60
N ASN A 53 13.33 0.29 -0.90
CA ASN A 53 13.19 1.74 -0.95
C ASN A 53 12.98 2.18 -2.40
N TRP A 54 11.75 2.58 -2.74
CA TRP A 54 11.40 3.07 -4.08
C TRP A 54 12.00 4.44 -4.41
N ASP A 55 12.57 5.15 -3.44
CA ASP A 55 13.26 6.43 -3.69
C ASP A 55 14.63 6.27 -4.38
N GLN A 56 15.13 5.04 -4.57
CA GLN A 56 16.49 4.81 -5.12
C GLN A 56 16.55 4.63 -6.64
N GLY A 57 15.50 4.96 -7.40
CA GLY A 57 15.63 5.27 -8.84
C GLY A 57 16.15 4.13 -9.73
N GLY A 58 15.81 2.87 -9.44
CA GLY A 58 16.23 1.70 -10.24
C GLY A 58 15.68 1.62 -11.68
N TRP A 59 14.83 2.58 -12.09
CA TRP A 59 14.19 2.63 -13.42
C TRP A 59 14.81 3.70 -14.35
N LEU A 60 15.87 4.37 -13.93
CA LEU A 60 16.62 5.32 -14.75
C LEU A 60 18.09 4.89 -14.88
N LYS A 61 18.32 3.78 -15.61
CA LYS A 61 19.57 3.51 -16.31
C LYS A 61 19.26 2.91 -17.67
#